data_AF-A0AAD8N7X2-F1
#
_entry.id   AF-A0AAD8N7X2-F1
#
_cell.length_a   1.000
_cell.length_b   1.000
_cell.length_c   1.000
_cell.angle_alpha   90.00
_cell.angle_beta   90.00
_cell.angle_gamma   90.00
#
_symmetry.space_group_name_H-M   'P 1'
#
loop_
_entity.id
_entity.type
_entity.pdbx_description
1 polymer ?
#
loop_
_entity_poly.entity_id
_entity_poly.type
_entity_poly.pdbx_seq_one_letter_code
_entity_poly.pdbx_strand_id
1 'polypeptide(L)'
;MLLVLQSPFSFHYNSTSASQNGNTSFHSHANLKSPRRNKNNEKRYKERIVGVDVRNKCSGKDLMEKTREGDSTSPDCEAVKKHSVPPLISAIKATAEQNAATFNFPGHNGGRAAPLSLVELIGQRSFLHDIPELDNLFSPEGPVSDAQREASKLFGALDTWFLVGGTTSGIQTAIMATCSPGDTLILPRNSHVSAISAMVFSGALPKYIIPRYDLQWDIAGGTTVAQASLL
;
A
#
# COMPACT_ATOMS: atom_id res chain seq x y z
N MET A 1 -4.54 6.09 2.60
CA MET A 1 -3.44 7.02 2.96
C MET A 1 -2.13 6.29 2.69
N LEU A 2 -1.13 6.95 2.13
CA LEU A 2 0.09 6.28 1.61
C LEU A 2 1.27 6.47 2.57
N LEU A 3 2.04 5.40 2.78
CA LEU A 3 3.40 5.51 3.31
C LEU A 3 4.33 5.69 2.11
N VAL A 4 4.93 6.86 2.02
CA VAL A 4 5.94 7.19 1.00
C VAL A 4 7.29 7.16 1.72
N LEU A 5 8.15 6.18 1.41
CA LEU A 5 9.53 6.21 1.87
C LEU A 5 10.40 6.82 0.76
N GLN A 6 10.90 8.03 0.98
CA GLN A 6 12.04 8.54 0.23
C GLN A 6 13.31 8.13 0.98
N SER A 7 14.18 7.32 0.37
CA SER A 7 15.45 6.93 1.00
C SER A 7 16.56 7.94 0.69
N PRO A 8 17.59 7.97 1.54
CA PRO A 8 18.93 7.77 1.00
C PRO A 8 19.68 6.69 1.79
N PHE A 9 19.14 5.47 1.92
CA PHE A 9 19.91 4.36 2.51
C PHE A 9 19.51 3.03 1.87
N SER A 10 20.41 2.46 1.08
CA SER A 10 20.30 1.11 0.56
C SER A 10 20.45 0.10 1.69
N PHE A 11 19.41 -0.69 1.96
CA PHE A 11 19.51 -1.85 2.83
C PHE A 11 20.25 -2.98 2.10
N HIS A 12 21.44 -3.35 2.58
CA HIS A 12 22.08 -4.62 2.27
C HIS A 12 21.92 -5.56 3.46
N TYR A 13 21.12 -6.61 3.27
CA TYR A 13 20.93 -7.67 4.26
C TYR A 13 22.07 -8.69 4.12
N ASN A 14 23.08 -8.60 4.99
CA ASN A 14 24.10 -9.65 5.12
C ASN A 14 23.68 -10.63 6.23
N SER A 15 23.20 -11.81 5.80
CA SER A 15 23.02 -12.95 6.70
C SER A 15 24.40 -13.48 7.12
N THR A 16 24.79 -13.23 8.37
CA THR A 16 25.97 -13.88 8.96
C THR A 16 25.49 -14.77 10.09
N SER A 17 25.66 -16.07 9.93
CA SER A 17 25.31 -17.10 10.91
C SER A 17 26.26 -17.03 12.11
N ALA A 18 25.75 -16.66 13.28
CA ALA A 18 26.47 -16.75 14.55
C ALA A 18 26.08 -18.03 15.31
N SER A 19 27.13 -18.72 15.75
CA SER A 19 27.19 -20.01 16.44
C SER A 19 26.39 -20.06 17.74
N GLN A 20 25.77 -21.22 17.99
CA GLN A 20 25.13 -21.60 19.26
C GLN A 20 26.18 -21.76 20.37
N ASN A 21 25.82 -21.34 21.59
CA ASN A 21 26.16 -21.99 22.86
C ASN A 21 25.38 -21.34 24.02
N GLY A 22 24.67 -22.14 24.82
CA GLY A 22 24.10 -21.70 26.09
C GLY A 22 22.76 -22.37 26.47
N ASN A 23 22.86 -23.54 27.09
CA ASN A 23 21.75 -24.28 27.70
C ASN A 23 21.04 -23.47 28.81
N THR A 24 19.71 -23.40 28.77
CA THR A 24 18.83 -23.61 29.95
C THR A 24 17.46 -24.11 29.49
N SER A 25 17.01 -25.16 30.17
CA SER A 25 15.79 -25.93 29.87
C SER A 25 14.55 -25.29 30.48
N PHE A 26 13.50 -25.10 29.67
CA PHE A 26 12.11 -25.10 30.14
C PHE A 26 11.26 -25.91 29.16
N HIS A 27 10.71 -27.01 29.65
CA HIS A 27 9.82 -27.89 28.89
C HIS A 27 8.41 -27.27 28.79
N SER A 28 7.94 -27.04 27.56
CA SER A 28 6.52 -27.08 27.24
C SER A 28 6.33 -27.78 25.89
N HIS A 29 5.62 -28.91 25.93
CA HIS A 29 5.28 -29.70 24.76
C HIS A 29 4.07 -29.09 24.04
N ALA A 30 4.25 -28.63 22.81
CA ALA A 30 3.18 -28.52 21.81
C ALA A 30 3.78 -28.75 20.42
N ASN A 31 3.54 -29.94 19.87
CA ASN A 31 4.11 -30.40 18.60
C ASN A 31 3.12 -30.06 17.47
N LEU A 32 3.29 -28.91 16.82
CA LEU A 32 2.60 -28.59 15.56
C LEU A 32 3.60 -28.75 14.40
N LYS A 33 3.51 -29.89 13.71
CA LYS A 33 4.17 -30.09 12.41
C LYS A 33 3.52 -29.17 11.38
N SER A 34 4.31 -28.28 10.79
CA SER A 34 3.91 -27.47 9.64
C SER A 34 3.64 -28.36 8.41
N PRO A 35 2.54 -28.15 7.66
CA PRO A 35 2.28 -28.93 6.45
C PRO A 35 3.30 -28.62 5.34
N ARG A 36 3.82 -29.66 4.70
CA ARG A 36 4.73 -29.57 3.55
C ARG A 36 4.05 -28.85 2.37
N ARG A 37 4.74 -27.82 1.85
CA ARG A 37 4.36 -26.97 0.71
C ARG A 37 4.23 -27.81 -0.57
N ASN A 38 3.01 -27.97 -1.11
CA ASN A 38 2.75 -28.72 -2.34
C ASN A 38 2.85 -27.81 -3.58
N LYS A 39 3.92 -27.96 -4.36
CA LYS A 39 4.24 -27.17 -5.56
C LYS A 39 3.24 -27.34 -6.71
N ASN A 40 2.35 -28.34 -6.66
CA ASN A 40 1.40 -28.60 -7.75
C ASN A 40 0.17 -27.66 -7.73
N ASN A 41 -0.18 -27.08 -6.57
CA ASN A 41 -1.32 -26.17 -6.46
C ASN A 41 -1.04 -24.79 -7.08
N GLU A 42 0.23 -24.37 -7.10
CA GLU A 42 0.67 -23.07 -7.61
C GLU A 42 0.61 -22.99 -9.15
N LYS A 43 0.84 -24.12 -9.84
CA LYS A 43 0.70 -24.18 -11.31
C LYS A 43 -0.76 -24.10 -11.77
N ARG A 44 -1.68 -24.71 -11.01
CA ARG A 44 -3.11 -24.74 -11.36
C ARG A 44 -3.80 -23.38 -11.24
N TYR A 45 -3.28 -22.50 -10.37
CA TYR A 45 -3.75 -21.13 -10.23
C TYR A 45 -3.23 -20.23 -11.37
N LYS A 46 -1.96 -20.45 -11.80
CA LYS A 46 -1.33 -19.70 -12.89
C LYS A 46 -1.94 -19.99 -14.25
N GLU A 47 -2.33 -21.23 -14.56
CA GLU A 47 -2.92 -21.57 -15.87
C GLU A 47 -4.32 -20.99 -16.11
N ARG A 48 -5.04 -20.60 -15.05
CA ARG A 48 -6.42 -20.09 -15.18
C ARG A 48 -6.50 -18.58 -15.45
N ILE A 49 -5.42 -17.83 -15.23
CA ILE A 49 -5.40 -16.35 -15.36
C ILE A 49 -4.96 -15.89 -16.77
N VAL A 50 -4.23 -16.71 -17.53
CA VAL A 50 -3.63 -16.28 -18.82
C VAL A 50 -4.57 -16.44 -20.03
N GLY A 51 -5.85 -16.73 -19.81
CA GLY A 51 -6.79 -17.10 -20.87
C GLY A 51 -7.86 -16.04 -21.19
N VAL A 52 -7.50 -14.78 -21.46
CA VAL A 52 -8.44 -13.81 -22.05
C VAL A 52 -7.78 -13.07 -23.21
N ASP A 53 -7.96 -13.61 -24.41
CA ASP A 53 -7.66 -12.96 -25.70
C ASP A 53 -8.77 -11.94 -26.01
N VAL A 54 -8.51 -10.66 -25.72
CA VAL A 54 -9.45 -9.55 -26.04
C VAL A 54 -9.25 -9.15 -27.50
N ARG A 55 -9.84 -9.92 -28.42
CA ARG A 55 -10.02 -9.48 -29.81
C ARG A 55 -11.20 -8.51 -29.90
N ASN A 56 -10.87 -7.23 -30.03
CA ASN A 56 -11.82 -6.13 -30.17
C ASN A 56 -12.46 -6.15 -31.58
N LYS A 57 -13.78 -6.38 -31.67
CA LYS A 57 -14.59 -6.17 -32.87
C LYS A 57 -15.74 -5.23 -32.54
N CYS A 58 -15.57 -3.95 -32.85
CA CYS A 58 -16.68 -3.01 -32.96
C CYS A 58 -17.13 -2.95 -34.42
N SER A 59 -18.37 -3.37 -34.69
CA SER A 59 -19.10 -3.09 -35.92
C SER A 59 -19.90 -1.80 -35.77
N GLY A 60 -19.85 -0.90 -36.75
CA GLY A 60 -20.72 0.28 -36.77
C GLY A 60 -20.28 1.36 -37.75
N LYS A 61 -20.73 1.20 -39.00
CA LYS A 61 -20.93 2.21 -40.07
C LYS A 61 -21.82 3.37 -39.54
N ASP A 62 -21.88 4.62 -40.02
CA ASP A 62 -21.48 5.37 -41.22
C ASP A 62 -21.43 6.88 -40.82
N LEU A 63 -20.64 7.69 -41.55
CA LEU A 63 -21.04 8.92 -42.29
C LEU A 63 -19.88 9.94 -42.40
N MET A 64 -19.64 10.34 -43.65
CA MET A 64 -18.65 11.30 -44.12
C MET A 64 -19.00 12.73 -43.73
N GLU A 65 -17.98 13.55 -43.44
CA GLU A 65 -17.87 14.90 -44.03
C GLU A 65 -16.39 15.32 -44.15
N LYS A 66 -16.13 16.19 -45.12
CA LYS A 66 -14.88 16.33 -45.89
C LYS A 66 -14.42 17.78 -45.84
N THR A 67 -13.25 18.08 -45.26
CA THR A 67 -12.55 19.35 -45.56
C THR A 67 -11.04 19.32 -45.33
N ARG A 68 -10.32 19.30 -46.47
CA ARG A 68 -9.12 20.03 -46.92
C ARG A 68 -7.95 20.35 -45.95
N GLU A 69 -6.76 20.11 -46.52
CA GLU A 69 -5.39 20.36 -46.04
C GLU A 69 -5.08 21.80 -45.64
N GLY A 70 -4.13 21.94 -44.70
CA GLY A 70 -3.43 23.18 -44.34
C GLY A 70 -2.34 22.89 -43.30
N ASP A 71 -1.11 22.76 -43.79
CA ASP A 71 0.15 22.52 -43.07
C ASP A 71 0.60 23.76 -42.27
N SER A 72 0.91 23.57 -40.98
CA SER A 72 1.99 24.30 -40.31
C SER A 72 2.44 23.51 -39.09
N THR A 73 3.75 23.26 -39.06
CA THR A 73 4.47 22.43 -38.10
C THR A 73 4.83 23.22 -36.83
N SER A 74 4.55 22.64 -35.67
CA SER A 74 5.26 22.91 -34.41
C SER A 74 5.43 21.59 -33.64
N PRO A 75 6.66 21.17 -33.30
CA PRO A 75 6.90 19.98 -32.48
C PRO A 75 6.94 20.34 -31.00
N ASP A 76 6.70 19.31 -30.18
CA ASP A 76 6.68 19.28 -28.70
C ASP A 76 5.37 19.69 -28.02
N CYS A 77 4.29 19.09 -28.47
CA CYS A 77 3.19 18.72 -27.58
C CYS A 77 3.50 17.30 -27.08
N GLU A 78 4.15 17.14 -25.93
CA GLU A 78 4.21 15.85 -25.26
C GLU A 78 2.78 15.29 -25.18
N ALA A 79 2.55 14.17 -25.86
CA ALA A 79 1.24 13.56 -25.98
C ALA A 79 0.67 13.37 -24.57
N VAL A 80 -0.41 14.11 -24.26
CA VAL A 80 -1.16 13.95 -23.02
C VAL A 80 -1.59 12.49 -22.96
N LYS A 81 -0.88 11.71 -22.14
CA LYS A 81 -1.17 10.30 -21.94
C LYS A 81 -2.62 10.21 -21.50
N LYS A 82 -3.46 9.59 -22.34
CA LYS A 82 -4.85 9.26 -22.06
C LYS A 82 -4.89 8.68 -20.64
N HIS A 83 -5.52 9.37 -19.69
CA HIS A 83 -5.54 8.92 -18.29
C HIS A 83 -6.25 7.56 -18.23
N SER A 84 -5.47 6.48 -18.20
CA SER A 84 -5.98 5.14 -17.98
C SER A 84 -6.51 5.03 -16.56
N VAL A 85 -7.64 4.36 -16.38
CA VAL A 85 -8.20 4.08 -15.05
C VAL A 85 -7.12 3.42 -14.18
N PRO A 86 -6.92 3.83 -12.90
CA PRO A 86 -5.89 3.25 -12.05
C PRO A 86 -6.03 1.73 -11.91
N PRO A 87 -4.92 0.96 -11.87
CA PRO A 87 -4.92 -0.50 -11.91
C PRO A 87 -5.86 -1.14 -10.87
N LEU A 88 -5.79 -0.67 -9.63
CA LEU A 88 -6.62 -1.17 -8.53
C LEU A 88 -8.11 -0.89 -8.76
N ILE A 89 -8.48 0.29 -9.25
CA ILE A 89 -9.87 0.65 -9.52
C ILE A 89 -10.43 -0.17 -10.68
N SER A 90 -9.67 -0.37 -11.75
CA SER A 90 -10.08 -1.23 -12.85
C SER A 90 -10.29 -2.67 -12.40
N ALA A 91 -9.42 -3.19 -11.52
CA ALA A 91 -9.52 -4.55 -11.02
C ALA A 91 -10.74 -4.74 -10.11
N ILE A 92 -11.04 -3.77 -9.22
CA ILE A 92 -12.24 -3.80 -8.38
C ILE A 92 -13.52 -3.81 -9.24
N LYS A 93 -13.59 -2.94 -10.27
CA LYS A 93 -14.74 -2.89 -11.17
C LYS A 93 -14.94 -4.20 -11.93
N ALA A 94 -13.87 -4.71 -12.54
CA ALA A 94 -13.93 -5.96 -13.29
C ALA A 94 -14.34 -7.14 -12.41
N THR A 95 -13.88 -7.18 -11.15
CA THR A 95 -14.24 -8.24 -10.20
C THR A 95 -15.72 -8.16 -9.80
N ALA A 96 -16.23 -6.95 -9.54
CA ALA A 96 -17.64 -6.75 -9.22
C ALA A 96 -18.58 -7.16 -10.38
N GLU A 97 -18.16 -6.98 -11.63
CA GLU A 97 -18.94 -7.31 -12.83
C GLU A 97 -19.02 -8.82 -13.13
N GLN A 98 -18.07 -9.62 -12.64
CA GLN A 98 -18.06 -11.08 -12.86
C GLN A 98 -19.27 -11.79 -12.22
N ASN A 99 -19.95 -11.13 -11.26
CA ASN A 99 -21.21 -11.58 -10.64
C ASN A 99 -21.24 -13.06 -10.25
N ALA A 100 -20.10 -13.60 -9.85
CA ALA A 100 -19.96 -14.99 -9.45
C ALA A 100 -20.62 -15.22 -8.08
N ALA A 101 -21.21 -16.38 -7.87
CA ALA A 101 -21.63 -16.78 -6.53
C ALA A 101 -20.39 -16.99 -5.67
N THR A 102 -20.16 -16.14 -4.68
CA THR A 102 -19.02 -16.21 -3.79
C THR A 102 -19.45 -16.87 -2.49
N PHE A 103 -18.84 -18.02 -2.18
CA PHE A 103 -18.90 -18.66 -0.86
C PHE A 103 -17.71 -18.23 0.00
N ASN A 104 -17.22 -17.02 -0.25
CA ASN A 104 -16.08 -16.40 0.41
C ASN A 104 -16.56 -15.28 1.33
N PHE A 105 -15.68 -14.79 2.18
CA PHE A 105 -15.91 -13.52 2.87
C PHE A 105 -15.83 -12.35 1.86
N PRO A 106 -16.58 -11.26 2.09
CA PRO A 106 -17.49 -11.01 3.22
C PRO A 106 -18.87 -11.69 3.12
N GLY A 107 -19.47 -12.03 4.27
CA GLY A 107 -20.69 -12.83 4.38
C GLY A 107 -21.98 -12.17 3.84
N HIS A 108 -21.96 -10.86 3.55
CA HIS A 108 -23.11 -10.20 2.92
C HIS A 108 -23.29 -10.57 1.43
N ASN A 109 -22.32 -11.27 0.83
CA ASN A 109 -22.36 -11.81 -0.54
C ASN A 109 -22.82 -10.77 -1.58
N GLY A 110 -22.08 -9.67 -1.68
CA GLY A 110 -22.40 -8.56 -2.58
C GLY A 110 -23.66 -7.77 -2.20
N GLY A 111 -24.20 -7.98 -0.99
CA GLY A 111 -25.37 -7.30 -0.44
C GLY A 111 -26.63 -8.16 -0.46
N ARG A 112 -26.59 -9.37 -1.02
CA ARG A 112 -27.73 -10.31 -1.05
C ARG A 112 -28.11 -10.84 0.33
N ALA A 113 -27.14 -10.94 1.23
CA ALA A 113 -27.32 -11.38 2.60
C ALA A 113 -27.17 -10.22 3.61
N ALA A 114 -27.10 -8.97 3.13
CA ALA A 114 -27.11 -7.80 3.99
C ALA A 114 -28.54 -7.49 4.47
N PRO A 115 -28.73 -6.93 5.68
CA PRO A 115 -30.02 -6.41 6.11
C PRO A 115 -30.55 -5.36 5.13
N LEU A 116 -31.81 -5.47 4.72
CA LEU A 116 -32.43 -4.56 3.74
C LEU A 116 -32.32 -3.09 4.18
N SER A 117 -32.56 -2.80 5.46
CA SER A 117 -32.44 -1.45 6.01
C SER A 117 -31.03 -0.84 5.84
N LEU A 118 -29.99 -1.67 5.87
CA LEU A 118 -28.62 -1.22 5.64
C LEU A 118 -28.35 -1.01 4.15
N VAL A 119 -28.85 -1.89 3.29
CA VAL A 119 -28.75 -1.76 1.83
C VAL A 119 -29.43 -0.48 1.35
N GLU A 120 -30.60 -0.17 1.89
CA GLU A 120 -31.33 1.08 1.60
C GLU A 120 -30.56 2.32 2.07
N LEU A 121 -29.86 2.23 3.20
CA LEU A 121 -29.11 3.35 3.77
C LEU A 121 -27.81 3.67 3.00
N ILE A 122 -26.96 2.67 2.73
CA ILE A 122 -25.61 2.91 2.15
C ILE A 122 -25.52 2.56 0.66
N GLY A 123 -26.57 1.96 0.09
CA GLY A 123 -26.68 1.60 -1.32
C GLY A 123 -26.05 0.24 -1.68
N GLN A 124 -26.70 -0.46 -2.62
CA GLN A 124 -26.27 -1.78 -3.10
C GLN A 124 -24.85 -1.80 -3.67
N ARG A 125 -24.44 -0.73 -4.36
CA ARG A 125 -23.12 -0.66 -5.02
C ARG A 125 -21.95 -0.74 -4.05
N SER A 126 -22.12 -0.23 -2.84
CA SER A 126 -21.10 -0.29 -1.78
C SER A 126 -20.75 -1.75 -1.45
N PHE A 127 -21.75 -2.61 -1.33
CA PHE A 127 -21.57 -4.04 -1.09
C PHE A 127 -21.03 -4.81 -2.30
N LEU A 128 -21.34 -4.37 -3.53
CA LEU A 128 -20.80 -5.00 -4.74
C LEU A 128 -19.29 -4.79 -4.90
N HIS A 129 -18.76 -3.69 -4.35
CA HIS A 129 -17.33 -3.38 -4.38
C HIS A 129 -16.57 -3.89 -3.15
N ASP A 130 -17.27 -4.40 -2.13
CA ASP A 130 -16.69 -5.16 -1.02
C ASP A 130 -16.50 -6.62 -1.46
N ILE A 131 -15.45 -6.81 -2.26
CA ILE A 131 -15.16 -8.02 -3.01
C ILE A 131 -14.31 -9.02 -2.21
N PRO A 132 -14.34 -10.32 -2.55
CA PRO A 132 -13.40 -11.30 -2.03
C PRO A 132 -11.93 -10.93 -2.34
N GLU A 133 -10.98 -11.64 -1.73
CA GLU A 133 -9.54 -11.40 -1.87
C GLU A 133 -9.10 -11.14 -3.32
N LEU A 134 -8.89 -9.85 -3.64
CA LEU A 134 -8.39 -9.39 -4.93
C LEU A 134 -6.87 -9.58 -5.04
N ASP A 135 -6.16 -9.31 -3.95
CA ASP A 135 -4.71 -9.36 -3.81
C ASP A 135 -4.37 -9.42 -2.31
N ASN A 136 -3.14 -9.79 -1.98
CA ASN A 136 -2.64 -9.79 -0.61
C ASN A 136 -2.01 -8.44 -0.26
N LEU A 137 -2.62 -7.66 0.63
CA LEU A 137 -2.09 -6.35 1.04
C LEU A 137 -0.72 -6.44 1.73
N PHE A 138 -0.40 -7.56 2.39
CA PHE A 138 0.87 -7.76 3.10
C PHE A 138 2.04 -8.12 2.17
N SER A 139 1.74 -8.67 1.00
CA SER A 139 2.72 -9.07 -0.02
C SER A 139 2.08 -8.95 -1.40
N PRO A 140 1.89 -7.72 -1.90
CA PRO A 140 1.10 -7.49 -3.10
C PRO A 140 1.86 -7.93 -4.35
N GLU A 141 1.21 -8.73 -5.19
CA GLU A 141 1.76 -9.21 -6.47
C GLU A 141 0.94 -8.76 -7.69
N GLY A 142 -0.30 -8.31 -7.47
CA GLY A 142 -1.25 -8.00 -8.52
C GLY A 142 -1.64 -6.52 -8.58
N PRO A 143 -2.95 -6.19 -8.71
CA PRO A 143 -3.43 -4.82 -8.88
C PRO A 143 -2.98 -3.84 -7.79
N VAL A 144 -2.75 -4.32 -6.56
CA VAL A 144 -2.25 -3.49 -5.46
C VAL A 144 -0.79 -3.12 -5.70
N SER A 145 0.03 -4.07 -6.15
CA SER A 145 1.45 -3.84 -6.48
C SER A 145 1.61 -2.84 -7.63
N ASP A 146 0.79 -2.99 -8.67
CA ASP A 146 0.77 -2.09 -9.81
C ASP A 146 0.35 -0.67 -9.39
N ALA A 147 -0.68 -0.55 -8.56
CA ALA A 147 -1.12 0.75 -8.04
C ALA A 147 -0.08 1.41 -7.13
N GLN A 148 0.63 0.63 -6.31
CA GLN A 148 1.73 1.12 -5.48
C GLN A 148 2.90 1.64 -6.34
N ARG A 149 3.24 0.94 -7.43
CA ARG A 149 4.28 1.36 -8.37
C ARG A 149 3.91 2.61 -9.17
N GLU A 150 2.65 2.77 -9.56
CA GLU A 150 2.20 4.03 -10.17
C GLU A 150 2.19 5.17 -9.14
N ALA A 151 1.84 4.89 -7.89
CA ALA A 151 1.91 5.89 -6.82
C ALA A 151 3.35 6.30 -6.50
N SER A 152 4.34 5.39 -6.49
CA SER A 152 5.74 5.76 -6.26
C SER A 152 6.28 6.72 -7.33
N LYS A 153 5.93 6.50 -8.60
CA LYS A 153 6.24 7.44 -9.69
C LYS A 153 5.60 8.80 -9.47
N LEU A 154 4.32 8.84 -9.05
CA LEU A 154 3.60 10.08 -8.82
C LEU A 154 4.20 10.91 -7.67
N PHE A 155 4.58 10.24 -6.58
CA PHE A 155 5.13 10.91 -5.40
C PHE A 155 6.65 11.12 -5.45
N GLY A 156 7.32 10.66 -6.51
CA GLY A 156 8.79 10.71 -6.59
C GLY A 156 9.46 9.90 -5.47
N ALA A 157 8.89 8.76 -5.13
CA ALA A 157 9.39 7.84 -4.11
C ALA A 157 10.09 6.66 -4.77
N LEU A 158 10.99 6.00 -4.03
CA LEU A 158 11.53 4.70 -4.46
C LEU A 158 10.42 3.66 -4.43
N ASP A 159 9.77 3.56 -3.27
CA ASP A 159 8.69 2.63 -3.02
C ASP A 159 7.57 3.31 -2.24
N THR A 160 6.36 2.80 -2.44
CA THR A 160 5.14 3.33 -1.84
C THR A 160 4.27 2.19 -1.36
N TRP A 161 3.84 2.24 -0.10
CA TRP A 161 2.94 1.24 0.48
C TRP A 161 1.58 1.86 0.80
N PHE A 162 0.51 1.11 0.52
CA PHE A 162 -0.85 1.51 0.86
C PHE A 162 -1.19 1.08 2.27
N LEU A 163 -1.67 2.03 3.09
CA LEU A 163 -2.06 1.79 4.47
C LEU A 163 -3.56 1.94 4.66
N VAL A 164 -4.15 0.97 5.37
CA VAL A 164 -5.56 0.99 5.79
C VAL A 164 -5.75 1.51 7.22
N GLY A 165 -4.71 1.45 8.07
CA GLY A 165 -4.73 1.88 9.47
C GLY A 165 -4.39 3.36 9.72
N GLY A 166 -4.39 4.18 8.67
CA GLY A 166 -4.02 5.60 8.75
C GLY A 166 -2.54 5.86 9.07
N THR A 167 -2.18 7.13 9.32
CA THR A 167 -0.77 7.58 9.42
C THR A 167 -0.14 7.06 10.69
N THR A 168 -0.93 6.87 11.76
CA THR A 168 -0.47 6.23 12.99
C THR A 168 0.17 4.88 12.70
N SER A 169 -0.53 4.00 11.96
CA SER A 169 0.02 2.69 11.57
C SER A 169 1.27 2.82 10.69
N GLY A 170 1.32 3.84 9.83
CA GLY A 170 2.47 4.11 8.98
C GLY A 170 3.72 4.57 9.74
N ILE A 171 3.56 5.50 10.68
CA ILE A 171 4.65 5.98 11.54
C ILE A 171 5.17 4.84 12.41
N GLN A 172 4.25 4.05 13.00
CA GLN A 172 4.63 2.88 13.79
C GLN A 172 5.40 1.86 12.95
N THR A 173 4.90 1.51 11.77
CA THR A 173 5.57 0.59 10.85
C THR A 173 6.96 1.11 10.45
N ALA A 174 7.06 2.40 10.08
CA ALA A 174 8.34 2.99 9.67
C ALA A 174 9.38 2.96 10.79
N ILE A 175 9.01 3.34 12.01
CA ILE A 175 9.92 3.33 13.16
C ILE A 175 10.29 1.90 13.56
N MET A 176 9.33 0.98 13.64
CA MET A 176 9.60 -0.42 14.02
C MET A 176 10.41 -1.17 12.95
N ALA A 177 10.28 -0.81 11.68
CA ALA A 177 11.07 -1.40 10.60
C ALA A 177 12.51 -0.88 10.55
N THR A 178 12.77 0.29 11.12
CA THR A 178 14.09 0.97 11.01
C THR A 178 14.88 0.96 12.31
N CYS A 179 14.22 0.96 13.47
CA CYS A 179 14.85 1.06 14.78
C CYS A 179 14.77 -0.26 15.55
N SER A 180 15.88 -0.66 16.14
CA SER A 180 15.99 -1.76 17.11
C SER A 180 15.96 -1.23 18.56
N PRO A 181 15.71 -2.09 19.56
CA PRO A 181 15.78 -1.68 20.96
C PRO A 181 17.14 -1.08 21.31
N GLY A 182 17.14 0.12 21.91
CA GLY A 182 18.35 0.87 22.26
C GLY A 182 18.86 1.83 21.18
N ASP A 183 18.36 1.74 19.95
CA ASP A 183 18.70 2.70 18.89
C ASP A 183 18.18 4.10 19.24
N THR A 184 18.89 5.13 18.80
CA THR A 184 18.49 6.52 19.05
C THR A 184 17.68 7.07 17.88
N LEU A 185 16.46 7.54 18.16
CA LEU A 185 15.61 8.22 17.19
C LEU A 185 15.61 9.73 17.43
N ILE A 186 16.02 10.50 16.42
CA ILE A 186 15.98 11.96 16.47
C ILE A 186 14.60 12.45 16.01
N LEU A 187 13.93 13.25 16.84
CA LEU A 187 12.61 13.78 16.54
C LEU A 187 12.35 15.11 17.25
N PRO A 188 11.49 15.99 16.69
CA PRO A 188 11.10 17.21 17.38
C PRO A 188 10.22 16.91 18.60
N ARG A 189 10.30 17.73 19.66
CA ARG A 189 9.56 17.50 20.91
C ARG A 189 8.04 17.60 20.75
N ASN A 190 7.57 18.32 19.73
CA ASN A 190 6.15 18.41 19.36
C ASN A 190 5.71 17.30 18.37
N SER A 191 6.45 16.19 18.28
CA SER A 191 6.06 15.04 17.46
C SER A 191 4.71 14.46 17.86
N HIS A 192 3.98 13.93 16.88
CA HIS A 192 2.69 13.30 17.13
C HIS A 192 2.82 12.07 18.04
N VAL A 193 1.79 11.80 18.85
CA VAL A 193 1.75 10.70 19.83
C VAL A 193 2.01 9.31 19.20
N SER A 194 1.73 9.15 17.91
CA SER A 194 2.04 7.93 17.17
C SER A 194 3.54 7.63 17.12
N ALA A 195 4.41 8.63 17.01
CA ALA A 195 5.86 8.43 17.05
C ALA A 195 6.33 8.02 18.44
N ILE A 196 5.72 8.58 19.49
CA ILE A 196 6.01 8.23 20.88
C ILE A 196 5.60 6.78 21.17
N SER A 197 4.38 6.38 20.78
CA SER A 197 3.94 4.98 20.93
C SER A 197 4.82 4.01 20.15
N ALA A 198 5.27 4.38 18.94
CA ALA A 198 6.18 3.57 18.16
C ALA A 198 7.53 3.35 18.85
N MET A 199 8.11 4.39 19.49
CA MET A 199 9.33 4.25 20.27
C MET A 199 9.16 3.32 21.48
N VAL A 200 8.00 3.37 22.14
CA VAL A 200 7.68 2.43 23.23
C VAL A 200 7.65 0.98 22.71
N PHE A 201 7.08 0.76 21.52
CA PHE A 201 7.03 -0.58 20.92
C PHE A 201 8.39 -1.07 20.41
N SER A 202 9.19 -0.20 19.78
CA SER A 202 10.50 -0.58 19.24
C SER A 202 11.60 -0.61 20.29
N GLY A 203 11.41 0.03 21.45
CA GLY A 203 12.46 0.24 22.44
C GLY A 203 13.49 1.29 22.01
N ALA A 204 13.18 2.12 21.01
CA ALA A 204 14.05 3.20 20.57
C ALA A 204 14.10 4.32 21.61
N LEU A 205 15.30 4.88 21.82
CA LEU A 205 15.55 5.97 22.75
C LEU A 205 15.38 7.33 22.03
N PRO A 206 14.57 8.25 22.56
CA PRO A 206 14.37 9.53 21.91
C PRO A 206 15.56 10.47 22.14
N LYS A 207 15.94 11.20 21.10
CA LYS A 207 16.78 12.39 21.20
C LYS A 207 16.03 13.59 20.64
N TYR A 208 15.54 14.43 21.54
CA TYR A 208 14.59 15.49 21.20
C TYR A 208 15.25 16.77 20.70
N ILE A 209 14.69 17.33 19.62
CA ILE A 209 14.92 18.72 19.21
C ILE A 209 13.80 19.57 19.77
N ILE A 210 14.11 20.61 20.53
CA ILE A 210 13.13 21.59 21.00
C ILE A 210 12.81 22.56 19.84
N PRO A 211 11.59 22.57 19.29
CA PRO A 211 11.23 23.51 18.23
C PRO A 211 11.26 24.95 18.74
N ARG A 212 11.46 25.92 17.84
CA ARG A 212 11.28 27.34 18.20
C ARG A 212 9.84 27.55 18.66
N TYR A 213 9.63 28.32 19.72
CA TYR A 213 8.29 28.67 20.19
C TYR A 213 8.05 30.17 20.03
N ASP A 214 6.90 30.53 19.47
CA ASP A 214 6.46 31.92 19.37
C ASP A 214 5.52 32.23 20.55
N LEU A 215 6.03 33.02 21.50
CA LEU A 215 5.29 33.39 22.71
C LEU A 215 4.15 34.38 22.45
N GLN A 216 4.19 35.13 21.36
CA GLN A 216 3.13 36.08 21.04
C GLN A 216 1.89 35.35 20.52
N TRP A 217 2.09 34.29 19.73
CA TRP A 217 1.02 33.53 19.09
C TRP A 217 0.73 32.19 19.75
N ASP A 218 1.53 31.78 20.75
CA ASP A 218 1.43 30.50 21.45
C ASP A 218 1.59 29.27 20.52
N ILE A 219 2.36 29.44 19.44
CA ILE A 219 2.55 28.41 18.41
C ILE A 219 3.97 27.85 18.42
N ALA A 220 4.07 26.53 18.20
CA ALA A 220 5.33 25.89 17.89
C ALA A 220 5.71 26.15 16.44
N GLY A 221 6.92 26.67 16.23
CA GLY A 221 7.56 26.82 14.92
C GLY A 221 8.26 25.54 14.46
N GLY A 222 8.97 25.65 13.34
CA GLY A 222 9.76 24.57 12.76
C GLY A 222 11.06 24.29 13.51
N THR A 223 11.67 23.15 13.19
CA THR A 223 13.05 22.82 13.57
C THR A 223 14.03 23.29 12.48
N THR A 224 15.23 23.70 12.90
CA THR A 224 16.28 24.13 11.97
C THR A 224 17.41 23.10 11.88
N VAL A 225 18.16 23.12 10.77
CA VAL A 225 19.32 22.24 10.58
C VAL A 225 20.35 22.43 11.68
N ALA A 226 20.59 23.67 12.12
CA ALA A 226 21.52 23.97 13.20
C ALA A 226 21.13 23.29 14.52
N GLN A 227 19.83 23.18 14.83
CA GLN A 227 19.37 22.46 16.03
C GLN A 227 19.60 20.95 15.92
N ALA A 228 19.48 20.38 14.72
CA ALA A 228 19.77 18.97 14.49
C ALA A 228 21.28 18.67 14.58
N SER A 229 22.14 19.59 14.14
CA SER A 229 23.60 19.45 14.21
C SER A 229 24.18 19.48 15.63
N LEU A 230 23.41 19.91 16.63
CA LEU A 230 23.84 19.98 18.04
C LEU A 230 23.60 18.68 18.81
N LEU A 231 23.01 17.67 18.16
CA LEU A 231 22.75 16.35 18.73
C LEU A 231 23.94 15.42 18.47
#